data_AF-A0A7V9JZS5-F1
#
_entry.id   AF-A0A7V9JZS5-F1
#
_cell.length_a   1.000
_cell.length_b   1.000
_cell.length_c   1.000
_cell.angle_alpha   90.00
_cell.angle_beta   90.00
_cell.angle_gamma   90.00
#
_symmetry.space_group_name_H-M   'P 1'
#
loop_
_entity.id
_entity.type
_entity.pdbx_description
1 polymer ?
#
loop_
_entity_poly.entity_id
_entity_poly.type
_entity_poly.pdbx_seq_one_letter_code
_entity_poly.pdbx_strand_id
1 'polypeptide(L)' 'LSPAEALRFMPAVVADAELASAVGHGKVLPLAALGADGPGPWRVLDDDGRLLAVYEDHGGATAKPAVVLPA' A
#
# COMPACT_ATOMS: atom_id res chain seq x y z
N LEU A 1 1.35 9.31 17.73
CA LEU A 1 0.52 8.41 16.91
C LEU A 1 1.32 8.11 15.65
N SER A 2 1.59 6.85 15.34
CA SER A 2 2.31 6.47 14.12
C SER A 2 1.43 6.69 12.88
N PRO A 3 2.02 6.83 11.68
CA PRO A 3 1.25 6.91 10.44
C PRO A 3 0.31 5.71 10.26
N ALA A 4 0.78 4.50 10.57
CA ALA A 4 -0.03 3.27 10.47
C ALA A 4 -1.25 3.31 11.40
N GLU A 5 -1.11 3.83 12.63
CA GLU A 5 -2.22 4.00 13.57
C GLU A 5 -3.20 5.09 13.13
N ALA A 6 -2.71 6.17 12.51
CA ALA A 6 -3.54 7.28 12.05
C ALA A 6 -4.49 6.82 10.94
N LEU A 7 -4.00 5.93 10.08
CA LEU A 7 -4.70 5.41 8.91
C LEU A 7 -5.42 4.08 9.17
N ARG A 8 -5.61 3.69 10.44
CA ARG A 8 -6.19 2.37 10.79
C ARG A 8 -7.62 2.14 10.29
N PHE A 9 -8.31 3.20 9.90
CA PHE A 9 -9.64 3.14 9.29
C PHE A 9 -9.60 2.70 7.81
N MET A 10 -8.41 2.65 7.19
CA MET A 10 -8.23 2.17 5.81
C MET A 10 -7.99 0.66 5.77
N PRO A 11 -8.45 -0.03 4.71
CA PRO A 11 -8.06 -1.41 4.42
C PRO A 11 -6.54 -1.56 4.33
N ALA A 12 -6.01 -2.68 4.82
CA ALA A 12 -4.58 -2.93 4.89
C ALA A 12 -4.16 -4.07 3.96
N VAL A 13 -2.99 -3.88 3.35
CA VAL A 13 -2.21 -4.93 2.67
C VAL A 13 -0.91 -5.08 3.46
N VAL A 14 -0.54 -6.31 3.80
CA VAL A 14 0.80 -6.62 4.33
C VAL A 14 1.68 -7.05 3.15
N ALA A 15 2.78 -6.34 2.95
CA ALA A 15 3.69 -6.56 1.85
C ALA A 15 4.82 -7.50 2.24
N ASP A 16 5.01 -8.54 1.43
CA ASP A 16 6.24 -9.32 1.45
C ASP A 16 7.44 -8.49 0.92
N ALA A 17 8.63 -9.06 0.95
CA ALA A 17 9.85 -8.37 0.54
C ALA A 17 9.83 -7.89 -0.93
N GLU A 18 9.19 -8.64 -1.83
CA GLU A 18 9.10 -8.28 -3.25
C GLU A 18 8.16 -7.10 -3.45
N LEU A 19 6.97 -7.17 -2.84
CA LEU A 19 5.99 -6.09 -2.87
C LEU A 19 6.51 -4.84 -2.17
N ALA A 20 7.17 -4.97 -1.01
CA ALA A 20 7.77 -3.86 -0.28
C ALA A 20 8.83 -3.13 -1.13
N SER A 21 9.67 -3.88 -1.86
CA SER A 21 10.64 -3.31 -2.80
C SER A 21 9.94 -2.56 -3.93
N ALA A 22 8.92 -3.15 -4.56
CA ALA A 22 8.17 -2.50 -5.64
C ALA A 22 7.47 -1.21 -5.17
N VAL A 23 6.90 -1.25 -3.97
CA VAL A 23 6.22 -0.14 -3.30
C VAL A 23 7.18 0.99 -2.97
N GLY A 24 8.37 0.68 -2.43
CA GLY A 24 9.41 1.67 -2.14
C GLY A 24 9.92 2.41 -3.37
N HIS A 25 9.87 1.78 -4.55
CA HIS A 25 10.17 2.43 -5.84
C HIS A 25 8.97 3.18 -6.44
N GLY A 26 7.82 3.21 -5.78
CA GLY A 26 6.62 3.90 -6.24
C GLY A 26 6.01 3.32 -7.52
N LYS A 27 6.12 2.01 -7.74
CA LYS A 27 5.56 1.37 -8.94
C LYS A 27 4.03 1.43 -8.96
N VAL A 28 3.46 1.60 -10.15
CA VAL A 28 2.05 1.28 -10.39
C VAL A 28 1.93 -0.25 -10.46
N LEU A 29 0.98 -0.82 -9.72
CA LEU A 29 0.84 -2.27 -9.55
C LEU A 29 -0.55 -2.74 -10.01
N PRO A 30 -0.68 -3.93 -10.60
CA PRO A 30 -1.99 -4.57 -10.75
C PRO A 30 -2.67 -4.74 -9.38
N LEU A 31 -3.99 -4.54 -9.29
CA LEU A 31 -4.73 -4.70 -8.03
C LEU A 31 -4.55 -6.09 -7.42
N ALA A 32 -4.52 -7.12 -8.27
CA ALA A 32 -4.26 -8.50 -7.86
C ALA A 32 -2.87 -8.70 -7.27
N ALA A 33 -1.85 -7.99 -7.78
CA ALA A 33 -0.49 -8.06 -7.26
C ALA A 33 -0.33 -7.26 -5.96
N LEU A 34 -1.10 -6.18 -5.79
CA LEU A 34 -1.18 -5.47 -4.53
C LEU A 34 -1.93 -6.29 -3.46
N GLY A 35 -2.74 -7.28 -3.83
CA GLY A 35 -3.57 -8.04 -2.89
C GLY A 35 -4.62 -7.17 -2.18
N ALA A 36 -5.06 -6.11 -2.87
CA ALA A 36 -5.94 -5.09 -2.32
C ALA A 36 -7.42 -5.46 -2.51
N ASP A 37 -8.19 -5.42 -1.42
CA ASP A 37 -9.64 -5.63 -1.43
C ASP A 37 -10.42 -4.31 -1.27
N GLY A 38 -11.59 -4.24 -1.90
CA GLY A 38 -12.48 -3.07 -1.82
C GLY A 38 -12.08 -1.94 -2.78
N PRO A 39 -12.66 -0.73 -2.65
CA PRO A 39 -12.46 0.37 -3.59
C PRO A 39 -11.21 1.23 -3.32
N GLY A 40 -10.48 0.96 -2.23
CA GLY A 40 -9.38 1.79 -1.77
C GLY A 40 -9.82 3.12 -1.11
N PRO A 41 -8.87 3.94 -0.66
CA PRO A 41 -7.42 3.72 -0.68
C PRO A 41 -6.95 2.64 0.32
N TRP A 42 -5.78 2.07 0.07
CA TRP A 42 -5.19 0.98 0.87
C TRP A 42 -3.89 1.42 1.50
N ARG A 43 -3.71 1.12 2.79
CA ARG A 43 -2.39 1.22 3.44
C ARG A 43 -1.61 -0.05 3.14
N VAL A 44 -0.37 0.13 2.71
CA VAL A 44 0.60 -0.96 2.53
C VAL A 44 1.52 -0.95 3.74
N LEU A 45 1.57 -2.07 4.46
CA LEU A 45 2.34 -2.26 5.68
C LEU A 45 3.46 -3.27 5.44
N ASP A 46 4.57 -3.16 6.17
CA ASP A 46 5.53 -4.26 6.31
C ASP A 46 5.02 -5.31 7.33
N ASP A 47 5.79 -6.39 7.51
CA ASP A 47 5.50 -7.45 8.47
C ASP A 47 5.51 -6.98 9.94
N ASP A 48 6.19 -5.86 10.24
CA ASP A 48 6.21 -5.22 11.56
C ASP A 48 5.02 -4.24 11.75
N GLY A 49 4.17 -4.08 10.74
CA GLY A 49 3.02 -3.16 10.75
C GLY A 49 3.38 -1.69 10.50
N ARG A 50 4.60 -1.38 10.05
CA ARG A 50 4.98 -0.02 9.65
C ARG A 50 4.38 0.31 8.29
N LEU A 51 3.93 1.56 8.14
CA LEU A 51 3.39 2.05 6.88
C LEU A 51 4.50 2.27 5.86
N LEU A 52 4.41 1.57 4.72
CA LEU A 52 5.31 1.75 3.58
C LEU A 52 4.73 2.75 2.57
N ALA A 53 3.42 2.68 2.30
CA ALA A 53 2.75 3.54 1.33
C ALA A 53 1.24 3.57 1.54
N VAL A 54 0.58 4.53 0.86
CA VAL A 54 -0.85 4.47 0.58
C VAL A 54 -1.05 4.37 -0.91
N TYR A 55 -1.85 3.40 -1.35
CA TYR A 55 -2.22 3.20 -2.75
C TYR A 55 -3.67 3.58 -2.98
N GLU A 56 -3.96 4.11 -4.17
CA GLU A 56 -5.32 4.40 -4.63
C GLU A 56 -5.61 3.71 -5.95
N ASP A 57 -6.90 3.48 -6.23
CA ASP A 57 -7.32 2.91 -7.51
C ASP A 57 -6.80 3.76 -8.67
N HIS A 58 -6.37 3.07 -9.72
CA HIS A 58 -5.88 3.65 -10.94
C HIS A 58 -6.52 2.91 -12.13
N GLY A 59 -7.78 3.22 -12.37
CA GLY A 59 -8.52 2.78 -13.55
C GLY A 59 -9.06 1.36 -13.43
N GLY A 60 -9.37 0.89 -12.22
CA GLY A 60 -10.07 -0.37 -11.94
C GLY A 60 -9.27 -1.66 -12.10
N ALA A 61 -8.07 -1.61 -12.68
CA ALA A 61 -7.19 -2.78 -12.84
C ALA A 61 -5.81 -2.60 -12.19
N THR A 62 -5.40 -1.36 -11.98
CA THR A 62 -4.13 -1.02 -11.34
C THR A 62 -4.36 -0.11 -10.14
N ALA A 63 -3.37 -0.05 -9.26
CA ALA A 63 -3.29 0.91 -8.18
C ALA A 63 -1.96 1.65 -8.28
N LYS A 64 -1.96 2.94 -7.93
CA LYS A 64 -0.76 3.77 -7.92
C LYS A 64 -0.50 4.28 -6.50
N PRO A 65 0.76 4.56 -6.14
CA PRO A 65 1.06 5.18 -4.87
C PRO A 65 0.53 6.62 -4.83
N ALA A 66 -0.28 6.94 -3.83
CA ALA A 66 -0.63 8.30 -3.47
C ALA A 66 0.47 8.93 -2.59
N VAL A 67 1.11 8.12 -1.74
CA VAL A 67 2.30 8.48 -0.96
C VAL A 67 3.16 7.24 -0.72
N VAL A 68 4.47 7.42 -0.75
CA VAL A 68 5.48 6.42 -0.32
C VAL A 68 6.26 7.04 0.83
N LEU A 69 6.48 6.26 1.89
CA LEU A 69 7.25 6.72 3.04
C LEU A 69 8.73 6.33 2.85
N PRO A 70 9.67 7.18 3.27
CA PRO A 70 11.08 6.80 3.32
C PRO A 70 11.29 5.66 4.33
N ALA A 71 12.24 4.78 4.02
CA ALA A 71 12.69 3.72 4.91
C ALA A 71 13.38 4.27 6.16
#